data_AF-A0A7D9EPS9-F1
#
_entry.id   AF-A0A7D9EPS9-F1
#
_cell.length_a   1.000
_cell.length_b   1.000
_cell.length_c   1.000
_cell.angle_alpha   90.00
_cell.angle_beta   90.00
_cell.angle_gamma   90.00
#
_symmetry.space_group_name_H-M   'P 1'
#
loop_
_entity.id
_entity.type
_entity.pdbx_description
1 polymer ?
#
loop_
_entity_poly.entity_id
_entity_poly.type
_entity_poly.pdbx_seq_one_letter_code
_entity_poly.pdbx_strand_id
1 'polypeptide(L)'
;MKFSKEGIRVWRAYGIGPGKLKLWDDFSVPKDYLPPTLEDPHEQHSSLQNHLDCGKHKYTLACETLFDKAIIMYASKLKQRAICDVPQICEGIPVDVVVTPILNMGWALSEKQKTYVLDTYQVGEQTGQKADPVSVSRTMKRARLSSGEPMFTAIEYLMPQQIASSIRMKQQREEGCRWHLNYIPEG
;
A
#
# COMPACT_ATOMS: atom_id res chain seq x y z
N MET A 1 10.77 1.19 -26.62
CA MET A 1 12.26 1.27 -26.65
C MET A 1 12.67 1.51 -28.09
N LYS A 2 13.57 2.46 -28.37
CA LYS A 2 14.07 2.74 -29.74
C LYS A 2 15.60 2.72 -29.73
N PHE A 3 16.20 2.08 -30.74
CA PHE A 3 17.65 2.01 -30.92
C PHE A 3 18.07 3.02 -31.99
N SER A 4 19.12 3.78 -31.71
CA SER A 4 19.73 4.76 -32.62
C SER A 4 21.23 4.52 -32.70
N LYS A 5 21.89 5.13 -33.70
CA LYS A 5 23.35 5.06 -33.84
C LYS A 5 24.07 5.67 -32.64
N GLU A 6 23.49 6.68 -31.99
CA GLU A 6 24.11 7.32 -30.80
C GLU A 6 23.85 6.57 -29.49
N GLY A 7 22.83 5.70 -29.42
CA GLY A 7 22.49 5.03 -28.17
C GLY A 7 21.12 4.38 -28.13
N ILE A 8 20.70 4.01 -26.93
CA ILE A 8 19.40 3.39 -26.66
C ILE A 8 18.49 4.39 -25.96
N ARG A 9 17.30 4.62 -26.53
CA ARG A 9 16.27 5.41 -25.89
C ARG A 9 15.41 4.51 -24.99
N VAL A 10 15.60 4.67 -23.68
CA VAL A 10 14.91 3.95 -22.62
C VAL A 10 13.55 4.61 -22.36
N TRP A 11 12.64 3.83 -21.78
CA TRP A 11 11.20 4.09 -21.70
C TRP A 11 10.85 5.41 -21.00
N ARG A 12 9.64 5.90 -21.32
CA ARG A 12 9.01 7.09 -20.72
C ARG A 12 8.15 6.63 -19.55
N ALA A 13 8.28 7.24 -18.38
CA ALA A 13 7.30 7.05 -17.32
C ALA A 13 6.00 7.76 -17.74
N TYR A 14 4.87 7.04 -17.68
CA TYR A 14 3.53 7.59 -17.96
C TYR A 14 3.34 8.25 -19.35
N GLY A 15 4.22 7.97 -20.33
CA GLY A 15 4.11 8.50 -21.70
C GLY A 15 4.46 9.98 -21.87
N ILE A 16 4.95 10.66 -20.82
CA ILE A 16 5.25 12.10 -20.86
C ILE A 16 6.71 12.34 -21.28
N GLY A 17 6.92 13.22 -22.27
CA GLY A 17 8.25 13.62 -22.76
C GLY A 17 8.96 12.58 -23.66
N PRO A 18 10.11 12.90 -24.28
CA PRO A 18 10.75 12.06 -25.29
C PRO A 18 11.41 10.77 -24.77
N GLY A 19 11.53 10.57 -23.46
CA GLY A 19 12.24 9.45 -22.83
C GLY A 19 13.76 9.70 -22.73
N LYS A 20 14.44 8.95 -21.86
CA LYS A 20 15.88 9.15 -21.59
C LYS A 20 16.73 8.43 -22.64
N LEU A 21 17.66 9.15 -23.27
CA LEU A 21 18.67 8.57 -24.15
C LEU A 21 19.87 8.13 -23.29
N LYS A 22 20.27 6.87 -23.44
CA LYS A 22 21.53 6.35 -22.91
C LYS A 22 22.51 6.23 -24.07
N LEU A 23 23.60 6.99 -24.01
CA LEU A 23 24.66 6.97 -25.03
C LEU A 23 25.39 5.62 -24.97
N TRP A 24 25.95 5.17 -26.08
CA TRP A 24 26.77 3.95 -26.07
C TRP A 24 27.98 4.06 -25.14
N ASP A 25 28.58 5.24 -25.03
CA ASP A 25 29.73 5.52 -24.16
C ASP A 25 29.42 5.41 -22.65
N ASP A 26 28.14 5.55 -22.26
CA ASP A 26 27.71 5.35 -20.86
C ASP A 26 27.81 3.88 -20.43
N PHE A 27 27.76 2.96 -21.39
CA PHE A 27 27.91 1.54 -21.11
C PHE A 27 29.40 1.24 -21.08
N SER A 28 29.95 1.19 -19.87
CA SER A 28 31.32 0.72 -19.62
C SER A 28 31.40 -0.78 -19.92
N VAL A 29 31.32 -1.14 -21.20
CA VAL A 29 31.61 -2.50 -21.67
C VAL A 29 33.11 -2.68 -21.56
N PRO A 30 33.61 -3.70 -20.83
CA PRO A 30 35.03 -3.99 -20.79
C PRO A 30 35.57 -4.09 -22.22
N LYS A 31 36.69 -3.41 -22.52
CA LYS A 31 37.32 -3.45 -23.85
C LYS A 31 37.73 -4.87 -24.27
N ASP A 32 37.81 -5.77 -23.29
CA ASP A 32 38.11 -7.19 -23.44
C ASP A 32 36.87 -8.04 -23.76
N TYR A 33 35.69 -7.42 -23.96
CA TYR A 33 34.52 -8.12 -24.44
C TYR A 33 34.70 -8.46 -25.92
N LEU A 34 35.29 -9.62 -26.17
CA LEU A 34 35.21 -10.28 -27.46
C LEU A 34 33.77 -10.79 -27.62
N PRO A 35 32.95 -10.21 -28.52
CA PRO A 35 31.66 -10.81 -28.83
C PRO A 35 31.93 -12.25 -29.31
N PRO A 36 31.08 -13.23 -28.94
CA PRO A 36 31.23 -14.59 -29.44
C PRO A 36 31.29 -14.54 -30.97
N THR A 37 32.46 -14.82 -31.53
CA THR A 37 32.63 -14.88 -32.97
C THR A 37 31.94 -16.15 -33.43
N LEU A 38 31.19 -16.03 -34.51
CA LEU A 38 30.25 -17.03 -35.01
C LEU A 38 31.01 -18.20 -35.63
N GLU A 39 31.66 -18.99 -34.78
CA GLU A 39 32.29 -20.26 -35.12
C GLU A 39 31.81 -21.34 -34.14
N ASP A 40 30.50 -21.59 -34.12
CA ASP A 40 29.96 -22.87 -33.64
C ASP A 40 28.54 -23.13 -34.19
N PRO A 41 28.36 -23.92 -35.26
CA PRO A 41 27.09 -24.02 -35.99
C PRO A 41 25.92 -24.76 -35.32
N HIS A 42 26.00 -25.22 -34.07
CA HIS A 42 25.01 -26.21 -33.58
C HIS A 42 24.16 -25.80 -32.36
N GLU A 43 24.56 -24.83 -31.55
CA GLU A 43 23.77 -24.44 -30.36
C GLU A 43 22.83 -23.25 -30.60
N GLN A 44 23.14 -22.35 -31.55
CA GLN A 44 22.34 -21.15 -31.81
C GLN A 44 21.02 -21.43 -32.55
N HIS A 45 20.96 -22.51 -33.33
CA HIS A 45 19.78 -22.87 -34.11
C HIS A 45 18.63 -23.39 -33.24
N SER A 46 18.89 -24.11 -32.15
CA SER A 46 17.83 -24.69 -31.31
C SER A 46 17.08 -23.63 -30.51
N SER A 47 17.78 -22.62 -30.00
CA SER A 47 17.17 -21.50 -29.28
C SER A 47 16.30 -20.64 -30.20
N LEU A 48 16.79 -20.34 -31.41
CA LEU A 48 16.02 -19.61 -32.41
C LEU A 48 14.83 -20.43 -32.92
N GLN A 49 15.00 -21.73 -33.12
CA GLN A 49 13.93 -22.63 -33.54
C GLN A 49 12.84 -22.74 -32.47
N ASN A 50 13.21 -22.88 -31.19
CA ASN A 50 12.27 -22.86 -30.07
C ASN A 50 11.54 -21.51 -29.93
N HIS A 51 12.21 -20.40 -30.27
CA HIS A 51 11.58 -19.08 -30.32
C HIS A 51 10.59 -18.95 -31.48
N LEU A 52 10.92 -19.50 -32.65
CA LEU A 52 10.04 -19.55 -33.82
C LEU A 52 8.85 -20.51 -33.59
N ASP A 53 9.05 -21.58 -32.81
CA ASP A 53 8.03 -22.56 -32.43
C ASP A 53 7.09 -22.08 -31.31
N CYS A 54 7.29 -20.87 -30.77
CA CYS A 54 6.28 -20.18 -29.97
C CYS A 54 5.12 -19.75 -30.88
N GLY A 55 4.25 -20.73 -31.17
CA GLY A 55 3.10 -20.63 -32.04
C GLY A 55 2.18 -19.46 -31.69
N LYS A 56 1.52 -18.92 -32.72
CA LYS A 56 0.59 -17.78 -32.68
C LYS A 56 -0.29 -17.79 -31.42
N HIS A 57 0.09 -17.00 -30.42
CA HIS A 57 -0.70 -16.84 -29.21
C HIS A 57 -2.03 -16.18 -29.59
N LYS A 58 -3.13 -16.93 -29.48
CA LYS A 58 -4.48 -16.40 -29.67
C LYS A 58 -4.75 -15.52 -28.44
N TYR A 59 -4.69 -14.20 -28.61
CA TYR A 59 -5.16 -13.25 -27.61
C TYR A 59 -6.66 -13.46 -27.42
N THR A 60 -7.05 -14.38 -26.55
CA THR A 60 -8.39 -14.38 -25.98
C THR A 60 -8.46 -13.20 -25.04
N LEU A 61 -9.37 -12.26 -25.30
CA LEU A 61 -9.72 -11.21 -24.34
C LEU A 61 -9.91 -11.88 -22.99
N ALA A 62 -9.16 -11.42 -21.98
CA ALA A 62 -9.19 -12.01 -20.65
C ALA A 62 -10.63 -12.17 -20.20
N CYS A 63 -11.01 -13.35 -19.71
CA CYS A 63 -12.30 -13.54 -19.07
C CYS A 63 -12.47 -12.44 -18.01
N GLU A 64 -13.63 -11.78 -18.03
CA GLU A 64 -14.00 -10.78 -17.03
C GLU A 64 -13.61 -11.26 -15.63
N THR A 65 -12.77 -10.49 -14.95
CA THR A 65 -12.34 -10.85 -13.61
C THR A 65 -13.53 -10.76 -12.64
N LEU A 66 -13.44 -11.45 -11.50
CA LEU A 66 -14.45 -11.30 -10.44
C LEU A 66 -14.64 -9.83 -10.03
N PHE A 67 -13.59 -9.01 -10.12
CA PHE A 67 -13.65 -7.57 -9.85
C PHE A 67 -14.48 -6.83 -10.89
N ASP A 68 -14.27 -7.09 -12.18
CA ASP A 68 -15.04 -6.46 -13.26
C ASP A 68 -16.54 -6.75 -13.10
N LYS A 69 -16.86 -8.01 -12.77
CA LYS A 69 -18.25 -8.44 -12.50
C LYS A 69 -18.83 -7.74 -11.27
N ALA A 70 -18.05 -7.60 -10.20
CA ALA A 70 -18.49 -6.91 -8.98
C ALA A 70 -18.75 -5.42 -9.24
N ILE A 71 -17.88 -4.76 -10.00
CA ILE A 71 -18.01 -3.34 -10.36
C ILE A 71 -19.27 -3.12 -11.20
N ILE A 72 -19.48 -3.92 -12.24
CA ILE A 72 -20.66 -3.84 -13.11
C ILE A 72 -21.94 -4.09 -12.30
N MET A 73 -21.96 -5.12 -11.46
CA MET A 73 -23.13 -5.43 -10.63
C MET A 73 -23.44 -4.31 -9.63
N TYR A 74 -22.42 -3.69 -9.02
CA TYR A 74 -22.62 -2.58 -8.10
C TYR A 74 -23.16 -1.34 -8.83
N ALA A 75 -22.59 -1.00 -9.98
CA ALA A 75 -23.07 0.11 -10.81
C ALA A 75 -24.54 -0.08 -11.23
N SER A 76 -24.93 -1.31 -11.60
CA SER A 76 -26.32 -1.66 -11.91
C SER A 76 -27.23 -1.53 -10.69
N LYS A 77 -26.80 -2.03 -9.52
CA LYS A 77 -27.55 -1.89 -8.26
C LYS A 77 -27.77 -0.43 -7.87
N LEU A 78 -26.78 0.45 -8.07
CA LEU A 78 -26.95 1.89 -7.82
C LEU A 78 -27.95 2.53 -8.79
N LYS A 79 -27.91 2.16 -10.08
CA LYS A 79 -28.85 2.67 -11.09
C LYS A 79 -30.28 2.17 -10.87
N GLN A 80 -30.46 0.98 -10.30
CA GLN A 80 -31.78 0.41 -9.97
C GLN A 80 -32.33 0.89 -8.61
N ARG A 81 -31.48 1.17 -7.62
CA ARG A 81 -31.89 1.51 -6.24
C ARG A 81 -32.24 2.99 -6.02
N ALA A 82 -32.65 3.70 -7.06
CA ALA A 82 -33.28 5.02 -6.93
C ALA A 82 -34.75 4.93 -6.45
N ILE A 83 -35.23 3.74 -6.07
CA ILE A 83 -36.52 3.54 -5.41
C ILE A 83 -36.25 3.25 -3.94
N CYS A 84 -36.64 4.21 -3.12
CA CYS A 84 -36.47 4.31 -1.68
C CYS A 84 -36.98 3.07 -0.95
N ASP A 85 -36.13 2.50 -0.10
CA ASP A 85 -36.60 1.79 1.10
C ASP A 85 -35.54 2.02 2.19
N VAL A 86 -35.70 3.14 2.87
CA VAL A 86 -34.96 3.46 4.10
C VAL A 86 -35.57 2.59 5.20
N PRO A 87 -34.81 1.75 5.92
CA PRO A 87 -35.38 0.96 7.00
C PRO A 87 -35.97 1.90 8.06
N GLN A 88 -37.29 1.91 8.20
CA GLN A 88 -37.92 2.48 9.38
C GLN A 88 -37.60 1.59 10.58
N ILE A 89 -37.01 2.18 11.61
CA ILE A 89 -36.77 1.51 12.89
C ILE A 89 -38.12 1.47 13.63
N CYS A 90 -38.69 0.28 13.78
CA CYS A 90 -39.86 0.08 14.64
C CYS A 90 -39.42 0.08 16.11
N GLU A 91 -39.97 0.97 16.92
CA GLU A 91 -39.82 0.94 18.37
C GLU A 91 -40.76 -0.11 18.98
N GLY A 92 -40.18 -1.12 19.65
CA GLY A 92 -40.89 -1.96 20.61
C GLY A 92 -40.58 -3.45 20.53
N ILE A 93 -39.79 -3.94 21.50
CA ILE A 93 -40.07 -5.07 22.42
C ILE A 93 -38.79 -5.30 23.26
N PRO A 94 -38.88 -5.39 24.60
CA PRO A 94 -37.71 -5.61 25.46
C PRO A 94 -37.29 -7.07 25.39
N VAL A 95 -36.26 -7.37 24.63
CA VAL A 95 -35.54 -8.65 24.73
C VAL A 95 -34.36 -8.43 25.67
N ASP A 96 -34.35 -9.27 26.70
CA ASP A 96 -33.38 -9.46 27.78
C ASP A 96 -32.05 -8.71 27.62
N VAL A 97 -31.75 -7.88 28.63
CA VAL A 97 -30.60 -6.98 28.69
C VAL A 97 -29.34 -7.82 28.85
N VAL A 98 -28.80 -8.29 27.72
CA VAL A 98 -27.36 -8.49 27.61
C VAL A 98 -26.78 -7.08 27.74
N VAL A 99 -26.21 -6.77 28.91
CA VAL A 99 -25.33 -5.61 29.09
C VAL A 99 -24.11 -5.85 28.20
N THR A 100 -24.28 -5.60 26.91
CA THR A 100 -23.18 -5.25 26.04
C THR A 100 -22.70 -3.89 26.56
N PRO A 101 -21.43 -3.74 26.97
CA PRO A 101 -20.93 -2.44 27.35
C PRO A 101 -21.10 -1.55 26.12
N ILE A 102 -21.92 -0.52 26.29
CA ILE A 102 -22.16 0.56 25.35
C ILE A 102 -20.78 0.99 24.83
N LEU A 103 -20.44 0.61 23.60
CA LEU A 103 -19.23 1.02 22.90
C LEU A 103 -19.44 2.49 22.49
N ASN A 104 -19.31 3.39 23.47
CA ASN A 104 -19.56 4.82 23.31
C ASN A 104 -18.55 5.52 22.38
N MET A 105 -17.53 4.79 21.93
CA MET A 105 -16.61 5.22 20.88
C MET A 105 -16.25 3.98 20.08
N GLY A 106 -16.78 3.84 18.86
CA GLY A 106 -16.18 2.94 17.87
C GLY A 106 -14.71 3.28 17.68
N TRP A 107 -13.90 2.37 17.10
CA TRP A 107 -12.44 2.35 16.79
C TRP A 107 -11.51 3.57 16.97
N ALA A 108 -12.01 4.80 17.08
CA ALA A 108 -11.31 6.02 17.45
C ALA A 108 -10.63 5.92 18.83
N LEU A 109 -9.33 6.19 18.84
CA LEU A 109 -8.53 6.36 20.04
C LEU A 109 -8.81 7.72 20.69
N SER A 110 -8.75 7.78 22.02
CA SER A 110 -8.77 9.04 22.76
C SER A 110 -7.47 9.82 22.55
N GLU A 111 -7.49 11.14 22.77
CA GLU A 111 -6.29 11.97 22.63
C GLU A 111 -5.16 11.52 23.57
N LYS A 112 -5.51 11.16 24.81
CA LYS A 112 -4.57 10.60 25.80
C LYS A 112 -3.91 9.30 25.34
N GLN A 113 -4.66 8.43 24.65
CA GLN A 113 -4.14 7.19 24.08
C GLN A 113 -3.22 7.47 22.89
N LYS A 114 -3.59 8.42 22.02
CA LYS A 114 -2.78 8.81 20.86
C LYS A 114 -1.45 9.41 21.29
N THR A 115 -1.44 10.32 22.27
CA THR A 115 -0.21 10.98 22.72
C THR A 115 0.79 9.98 23.28
N TYR A 116 0.33 9.02 24.10
CA TYR A 116 1.20 7.96 24.63
C TYR A 116 1.80 7.07 23.53
N VAL A 117 0.97 6.62 22.58
CA VAL A 117 1.45 5.79 21.46
C VAL A 117 2.42 6.58 20.57
N LEU A 118 2.18 7.88 20.38
CA LEU A 118 3.04 8.73 19.58
C LEU A 118 4.40 8.98 20.23
N ASP A 119 4.41 9.27 21.53
CA ASP A 119 5.63 9.51 22.31
C ASP A 119 6.53 8.27 22.34
N THR A 120 5.94 7.10 22.64
CA THR A 120 6.66 5.82 22.59
C THR A 120 7.21 5.49 21.20
N TYR A 121 6.51 5.89 20.13
CA TYR A 121 6.98 5.73 18.77
C TYR A 121 8.12 6.69 18.42
N GLN A 122 8.02 7.95 18.84
CA GLN A 122 9.04 8.98 18.58
C GLN A 122 10.38 8.65 19.25
N VAL A 123 10.35 8.08 20.45
CA VAL A 123 11.54 7.51 21.11
C VAL A 123 12.18 6.42 20.23
N GLY A 124 11.36 5.60 19.58
CA GLY A 124 11.81 4.60 18.60
C GLY A 124 12.44 5.20 17.34
N GLU A 125 11.94 6.33 16.85
CA GLU A 125 12.53 7.05 15.70
C GLU A 125 13.92 7.60 16.03
N GLN A 126 14.10 8.16 17.23
CA GLN A 126 15.40 8.68 17.67
C GLN A 126 16.44 7.57 17.92
N THR A 127 15.99 6.40 18.36
CA THR A 127 16.86 5.25 18.64
C THR A 127 17.06 4.33 17.43
N GLY A 128 16.33 4.57 16.33
CA GLY A 128 16.33 3.73 15.13
C GLY A 128 15.63 2.38 15.30
N GLN A 129 14.97 2.13 16.44
CA GLN A 129 14.25 0.90 16.73
C GLN A 129 12.76 1.18 16.95
N LYS A 130 11.92 0.83 15.97
CA LYS A 130 10.47 1.00 16.09
C LYS A 130 9.92 0.12 17.23
N ALA A 131 9.11 0.73 18.10
CA ALA A 131 8.45 0.01 19.18
C ALA A 131 7.45 -1.01 18.63
N ASP A 132 7.54 -2.26 19.11
CA ASP A 132 6.62 -3.34 18.75
C ASP A 132 5.21 -3.10 19.36
N PRO A 133 4.11 -3.22 18.59
CA PRO A 133 2.76 -2.96 19.10
C PRO A 133 2.34 -3.82 20.29
N VAL A 134 2.85 -5.06 20.38
CA VAL A 134 2.56 -5.93 21.53
C VAL A 134 3.32 -5.45 22.75
N SER A 135 4.58 -5.05 22.58
CA SER A 135 5.38 -4.41 23.63
C SER A 135 4.71 -3.14 24.15
N VAL A 136 4.26 -2.24 23.27
CA VAL A 136 3.56 -1.00 23.65
C VAL A 136 2.27 -1.29 24.42
N SER A 137 1.48 -2.29 24.00
CA SER A 137 0.29 -2.69 24.76
C SER A 137 0.65 -3.16 26.17
N ARG A 138 1.73 -3.93 26.34
CA ARG A 138 2.19 -4.39 27.66
C ARG A 138 2.73 -3.25 28.53
N THR A 139 3.51 -2.33 27.96
CA THR A 139 4.05 -1.19 28.71
C THR A 139 2.94 -0.22 29.08
N MET A 140 1.94 -0.02 28.22
CA MET A 140 0.76 0.80 28.50
C MET A 140 -0.03 0.31 29.72
N LYS A 141 -0.17 -1.01 29.90
CA LYS A 141 -0.80 -1.62 31.10
C LYS A 141 -0.02 -1.37 32.39
N ARG A 142 1.28 -1.09 32.28
CA ARG A 142 2.19 -0.83 33.41
C ARG A 142 2.50 0.65 33.59
N ALA A 143 2.06 1.51 32.67
CA ALA A 143 2.33 2.93 32.70
C ALA A 143 1.68 3.58 33.92
N ARG A 144 2.42 4.48 34.56
CA ARG A 144 2.01 5.21 35.76
C ARG A 144 2.12 6.70 35.53
N LEU A 145 1.23 7.47 36.15
CA LEU A 145 1.38 8.91 36.26
C LEU A 145 2.50 9.24 37.25
N SER A 146 2.94 10.51 37.26
CA SER A 146 3.88 11.03 38.26
C SER A 146 3.39 10.90 39.71
N SER A 147 2.07 10.77 39.91
CA SER A 147 1.44 10.49 41.21
C SER A 147 1.56 9.02 41.66
N GLY A 148 2.03 8.11 40.81
CA GLY A 148 2.09 6.67 41.08
C GLY A 148 0.81 5.90 40.70
N GLU A 149 -0.28 6.58 40.35
CA GLU A 149 -1.52 5.95 39.90
C GLU A 149 -1.40 5.34 38.48
N PRO A 150 -2.20 4.32 38.14
CA PRO A 150 -2.26 3.78 36.77
C PRO A 150 -2.58 4.87 35.75
N MET A 151 -1.74 5.00 34.72
CA MET A 151 -1.94 6.00 33.67
C MET A 151 -3.23 5.74 32.87
N PHE A 152 -3.64 4.47 32.75
CA PHE A 152 -4.84 4.05 32.00
C PHE A 152 -5.66 3.05 32.82
N THR A 153 -6.97 3.12 32.67
CA THR A 153 -7.90 2.11 33.21
C THR A 153 -8.03 0.92 32.27
N ALA A 154 -8.57 -0.20 32.75
CA ALA A 154 -8.65 -1.44 31.98
C ALA A 154 -9.43 -1.31 30.65
N ILE A 155 -10.42 -0.42 30.61
CA ILE A 155 -11.25 -0.13 29.44
C ILE A 155 -10.48 0.73 28.42
N GLU A 156 -9.49 1.50 28.88
CA GLU A 156 -8.65 2.37 28.04
C GLU A 156 -7.43 1.64 27.46
N TYR A 157 -7.24 0.36 27.77
CA TYR A 157 -6.12 -0.40 27.21
C TYR A 157 -6.28 -0.64 25.72
N LEU A 158 -5.21 -0.40 24.98
CA LEU A 158 -5.19 -0.65 23.55
C LEU A 158 -4.71 -2.07 23.24
N MET A 159 -5.40 -2.67 22.27
CA MET A 159 -4.95 -3.91 21.65
C MET A 159 -3.79 -3.63 20.68
N PRO A 160 -2.86 -4.58 20.50
CA PRO A 160 -1.74 -4.43 19.57
C PRO A 160 -2.17 -4.05 18.16
N GLN A 161 -3.33 -4.55 17.70
CA GLN A 161 -3.90 -4.20 16.40
C GLN A 161 -4.31 -2.72 16.29
N GLN A 162 -4.87 -2.15 17.37
CA GLN A 162 -5.24 -0.73 17.41
C GLN A 162 -4.00 0.17 17.37
N ILE A 163 -2.95 -0.22 18.11
CA ILE A 163 -1.65 0.47 18.11
C ILE A 163 -1.00 0.39 16.73
N ALA A 164 -0.95 -0.79 16.11
CA ALA A 164 -0.39 -0.95 14.78
C ALA A 164 -1.15 -0.13 13.73
N SER A 165 -2.49 -0.13 13.80
CA SER A 165 -3.34 0.64 12.89
C SER A 165 -3.09 2.14 13.02
N SER A 166 -3.01 2.68 14.24
CA SER A 166 -2.80 4.12 14.44
C SER A 166 -1.43 4.59 13.94
N ILE A 167 -0.38 3.81 14.17
CA ILE A 167 0.97 4.08 13.65
C ILE A 167 0.96 4.07 12.12
N ARG A 168 0.32 3.06 11.50
CA ARG A 168 0.17 2.99 10.03
C ARG A 168 -0.56 4.21 9.47
N MET A 169 -1.64 4.65 10.11
CA MET A 169 -2.40 5.83 9.68
C MET A 169 -1.60 7.13 9.84
N LYS A 170 -0.74 7.24 10.87
CA LYS A 170 0.17 8.38 11.01
C LYS A 170 1.17 8.43 9.83
N GLN A 171 1.83 7.31 9.56
CA GLN A 171 2.81 7.20 8.47
C GLN A 171 2.22 7.64 7.12
N GLN A 172 0.99 7.19 6.81
CA GLN A 172 0.30 7.54 5.56
C GLN A 172 -0.06 9.03 5.47
N ARG A 173 -0.38 9.69 6.59
CA ARG A 173 -0.67 11.13 6.59
C ARG A 173 0.59 11.96 6.33
N GLU A 174 1.72 11.58 6.93
CA GLU A 174 3.01 12.24 6.69
C GLU A 174 3.47 12.07 5.24
N GLU A 175 3.32 10.88 4.68
CA GLU A 175 3.61 10.60 3.27
C GLU A 175 2.62 11.33 2.34
N GLY A 176 1.32 11.32 2.66
CA GLY A 176 0.26 12.00 1.90
C GLY A 176 0.40 13.52 1.84
N CYS A 177 0.80 14.16 2.95
CA CYS A 177 1.11 15.59 2.98
C CYS A 177 2.41 15.92 2.24
N ARG A 178 3.37 14.99 2.17
CA ARG A 178 4.61 15.14 1.38
C ARG A 178 4.37 15.15 -0.13
N TRP A 179 3.32 14.49 -0.62
CA TRP A 179 2.94 14.55 -2.04
C TRP A 179 2.32 15.89 -2.45
N HIS A 180 1.67 16.62 -1.54
CA HIS A 180 1.02 17.90 -1.86
C HIS A 180 1.96 19.11 -1.87
N LEU A 181 3.13 19.04 -1.21
CA LEU A 181 4.11 20.14 -1.19
C LEU A 181 5.02 20.20 -2.43
N ASN A 182 4.99 19.18 -3.29
CA ASN A 182 5.78 19.14 -4.53
C ASN A 182 4.96 19.52 -5.78
N TYR A 183 3.77 20.10 -5.60
CA TYR A 183 2.89 20.52 -6.69
C TYR A 183 2.39 21.95 -6.48
N ILE A 184 3.33 22.89 -6.35
CA ILE A 184 3.04 24.29 -6.66
C ILE A 184 3.64 24.52 -8.06
N PRO A 185 2.82 24.60 -9.12
CA PRO A 185 3.31 25.13 -10.38
C PRO A 185 3.65 26.60 -10.13
N GLU A 186 4.94 26.95 -10.16
CA GLU A 186 5.35 28.34 -10.31
C GLU A 186 4.76 28.83 -11.65
N GLY A 187 3.85 29.79 -11.55
CA GLY A 187 3.27 30.53 -12.67
C GLY A 187 3.67 31.99 -12.58
#